data_AF-A0A8H3B5C5-F1
#
_entry.id   AF-A0A8H3B5C5-F1
#
_cell.length_a   1.000
_cell.length_b   1.000
_cell.length_c   1.000
_cell.angle_alpha   90.00
_cell.angle_beta   90.00
_cell.angle_gamma   90.00
#
_symmetry.space_group_name_H-M   'P 1'
#
loop_
_entity.id
_entity.type
_entity.pdbx_description
1 polymer ?
#
loop_
_entity_poly.entity_id
_entity_poly.type
_entity_poly.pdbx_seq_one_letter_code
_entity_poly.pdbx_strand_id
1 'polypeptide(L)'
;MSFASRRIHTSSAWSKKLKIPDPNVPKKPHIPTPKEVELMYKRRVEKAERDERVDISMSLTEVKTYQGGFTQPRILRGSNWFPGGTYIAKNKVYEKPLDSAYEPHTVYILESRYPIQTKEPGRPDVPEHIVGVIREPHWLPFLKQKNSPKVSGNVRLSMDAAWWPFLHRRVRKTEPEKWWEKGEDPEQLRLEALGLTESDDPPESIREYYKDITQYRANGSKIVEPTPTKTITPQRGNRTIGEIRKEYEPTLEKEPFWRPLISVTLATRPLANTLVRLCRALPRGLPFYASIDTQDRKTVVSFPDRMRLLRLRRMRELTIEIARRLEGYYGGFIGIRFDKNDRGRAIRGERLEQQLPDPLRVIRVGLGEWYALEKEMELWKLEAMDAGVEIDVKPMDDWGRKLDDTGLVLPGQEFVGDVELSEEATFDSEGEDVLEDETGGQETEVHMGAEKVKKSNAPVGDVVAPLTKKAASAGV
;
A
#
# COMPACT_ATOMS: atom_id res chain seq x y z
N MET A 1 40.33 -7.07 48.12
CA MET A 1 38.93 -6.66 47.87
C MET A 1 38.20 -7.83 47.23
N SER A 2 37.30 -8.48 47.99
CA SER A 2 36.57 -9.68 47.57
C SER A 2 35.25 -9.28 46.92
N PHE A 3 35.06 -9.62 45.64
CA PHE A 3 33.80 -9.42 44.94
C PHE A 3 32.82 -10.52 45.36
N ALA A 4 31.92 -10.19 46.30
CA ALA A 4 30.81 -11.03 46.66
C ALA A 4 29.82 -11.12 45.48
N SER A 5 29.93 -12.20 44.69
CA SER A 5 28.97 -12.58 43.66
C SER A 5 27.61 -12.85 44.30
N ARG A 6 26.69 -11.88 44.25
CA ARG A 6 25.28 -12.07 44.64
C ARG A 6 24.63 -13.05 43.66
N ARG A 7 24.58 -14.33 44.03
CA ARG A 7 23.70 -15.31 43.38
C ARG A 7 22.26 -14.87 43.64
N ILE A 8 21.57 -14.44 42.58
CA ILE A 8 20.13 -14.24 42.61
C ILE A 8 19.50 -15.62 42.77
N HIS A 9 19.02 -15.94 43.97
CA HIS A 9 18.23 -17.14 44.21
C HIS A 9 16.86 -16.95 43.55
N THR A 10 16.73 -17.36 42.29
CA THR A 10 15.43 -17.50 41.64
C THR A 10 14.69 -18.63 42.34
N SER A 11 13.69 -18.30 43.16
CA SER A 11 12.86 -19.31 43.82
C SER A 11 12.08 -20.09 42.76
N SER A 12 12.00 -21.42 42.90
CA SER A 12 11.30 -22.30 41.94
C SER A 12 9.79 -22.03 41.83
N ALA A 13 9.24 -21.22 42.74
CA ALA A 13 7.87 -20.74 42.68
C ALA A 13 7.67 -19.66 41.60
N TRP A 14 8.69 -18.86 41.29
CA TRP A 14 8.59 -17.79 40.29
C TRP A 14 8.66 -18.32 38.85
N SER A 15 9.42 -19.39 38.62
CA SER A 15 9.50 -20.08 37.33
C SER A 15 8.23 -20.87 36.97
N LYS A 16 7.28 -21.08 37.89
CA LYS A 16 5.98 -21.70 37.58
C LYS A 16 4.94 -20.72 37.04
N LYS A 17 5.07 -19.41 37.32
CA LYS A 17 4.11 -18.38 36.85
C LYS A 17 4.47 -17.85 35.47
N LEU A 18 5.75 -17.70 35.19
CA LEU A 18 6.26 -17.51 33.84
C LEU A 18 6.30 -18.92 33.26
N LYS A 19 5.54 -19.27 32.22
CA LYS A 19 5.61 -20.58 31.54
C LYS A 19 6.96 -20.75 30.83
N ILE A 20 8.07 -20.61 31.54
CA ILE A 20 9.42 -20.80 31.03
C ILE A 20 9.61 -22.31 30.98
N PRO A 21 9.72 -22.90 29.78
CA PRO A 21 9.92 -24.34 29.65
C PRO A 21 11.20 -24.72 30.40
N ASP A 22 11.11 -25.76 31.23
CA ASP A 22 12.22 -26.24 32.06
C ASP A 22 13.40 -26.63 31.13
N PRO A 23 14.58 -25.97 31.25
CA PRO A 23 15.70 -26.21 30.34
C PRO A 23 16.25 -27.64 30.42
N ASN A 24 15.93 -28.38 31.49
CA ASN A 24 16.36 -29.76 31.69
C ASN A 24 15.43 -30.80 31.09
N VAL A 25 14.23 -30.43 30.63
CA VAL A 25 13.31 -31.36 29.97
C VAL A 25 13.64 -31.37 28.47
N PRO A 26 14.21 -32.47 27.93
CA PRO A 26 14.45 -32.57 26.49
C PRO A 26 13.10 -32.46 25.78
N LYS A 27 12.92 -31.39 25.00
CA LYS A 27 11.73 -31.23 24.17
C LYS A 27 11.68 -32.39 23.19
N LYS A 28 10.64 -33.22 23.28
CA LYS A 28 10.38 -34.23 22.25
C LYS A 28 10.23 -33.49 20.91
N PRO A 29 10.89 -33.94 19.82
CA PRO A 29 10.73 -33.29 18.53
C PRO A 29 9.27 -33.38 18.11
N HIS A 30 8.63 -32.23 17.88
CA HIS A 30 7.27 -32.17 17.36
C HIS A 30 7.27 -32.73 15.94
N ILE A 31 6.52 -33.80 15.71
CA ILE A 31 6.32 -34.37 14.38
C ILE A 31 5.13 -33.61 13.77
N PRO A 32 5.35 -32.80 12.73
CA PRO A 32 4.30 -31.97 12.18
C PRO A 32 3.17 -32.82 11.58
N THR A 33 1.93 -32.41 11.81
CA THR A 33 0.77 -33.04 11.17
C THR A 33 0.74 -32.75 9.67
N PRO A 34 0.06 -33.55 8.82
CA PRO A 34 0.01 -33.30 7.38
C PRO A 34 -0.46 -31.89 7.01
N LYS A 35 -1.48 -31.37 7.71
CA LYS A 35 -1.97 -29.99 7.55
C LYS A 35 -0.92 -28.95 7.93
N GLU A 36 -0.16 -29.20 9.00
CA GLU A 36 0.96 -28.33 9.37
C GLU A 36 2.07 -28.36 8.32
N VAL A 37 2.35 -29.50 7.71
CA VAL A 37 3.35 -29.61 6.63
C VAL A 37 2.91 -28.78 5.41
N GLU A 38 1.65 -28.88 5.00
CA GLU A 38 1.08 -28.05 3.91
C GLU A 38 1.16 -26.55 4.23
N LEU A 39 0.82 -26.17 5.46
CA LEU A 39 0.86 -24.79 5.92
C LEU A 39 2.31 -24.28 6.01
N MET A 40 3.24 -25.10 6.51
CA MET A 40 4.67 -24.80 6.52
C MET A 40 5.21 -24.62 5.10
N TYR A 41 4.80 -25.47 4.16
CA TYR A 41 5.17 -25.34 2.75
C TYR A 41 4.66 -24.02 2.18
N LYS A 42 3.36 -23.71 2.35
CA LYS A 42 2.77 -22.43 1.90
C LYS A 42 3.51 -21.21 2.46
N ARG A 43 3.80 -21.21 3.77
CA ARG A 43 4.57 -20.13 4.42
C ARG A 43 5.99 -20.00 3.86
N ARG A 44 6.65 -21.11 3.51
CA ARG A 44 8.00 -21.07 2.93
C ARG A 44 7.98 -20.53 1.50
N VAL A 45 6.96 -20.90 0.70
CA VAL A 45 6.74 -20.35 -0.65
C VAL A 45 6.52 -18.84 -0.58
N GLU A 46 5.63 -18.37 0.32
CA GLU A 46 5.39 -16.94 0.55
C GLU A 46 6.65 -16.22 1.06
N LYS A 47 7.41 -16.85 1.97
CA LYS A 47 8.67 -16.31 2.49
C LYS A 47 9.72 -16.16 1.39
N ALA A 48 9.81 -17.11 0.47
CA ALA A 48 10.77 -17.06 -0.63
C ALA A 48 10.53 -15.86 -1.56
N GLU A 49 9.26 -15.50 -1.81
CA GLU A 49 8.91 -14.27 -2.53
C GLU A 49 9.13 -13.01 -1.68
N ARG A 50 8.76 -13.07 -0.39
CA ARG A 50 8.94 -11.96 0.55
C ARG A 50 10.40 -11.56 0.69
N ASP A 51 11.32 -12.53 0.77
CA ASP A 51 12.76 -12.26 0.88
C ASP A 51 13.28 -11.51 -0.36
N GLU A 52 12.82 -11.88 -1.57
CA GLU A 52 13.15 -11.16 -2.81
C GLU A 52 12.60 -9.73 -2.80
N ARG A 53 11.33 -9.55 -2.40
CA ARG A 53 10.72 -8.22 -2.23
C ARG A 53 11.49 -7.35 -1.25
N VAL A 54 11.95 -7.92 -0.14
CA VAL A 54 12.74 -7.21 0.89
C VAL A 54 14.08 -6.75 0.31
N ASP A 55 14.78 -7.59 -0.44
CA ASP A 55 16.06 -7.24 -1.06
C ASP A 55 15.92 -6.15 -2.13
N ILE A 56 14.91 -6.27 -3.01
CA ILE A 56 14.57 -5.23 -3.99
C ILE A 56 14.27 -3.92 -3.26
N SER A 57 13.42 -3.96 -2.24
CA SER A 57 13.10 -2.77 -1.44
C SER A 57 14.31 -2.15 -0.76
N MET A 58 15.24 -2.97 -0.25
CA MET A 58 16.46 -2.51 0.39
C MET A 58 17.41 -1.84 -0.59
N SER A 59 17.40 -2.25 -1.86
CA SER A 59 18.22 -1.64 -2.92
C SER A 59 17.67 -0.29 -3.42
N LEU A 60 16.35 -0.09 -3.37
CA LEU A 60 15.66 1.14 -3.80
C LEU A 60 15.52 2.18 -2.69
N THR A 61 15.67 1.78 -1.44
CA THR A 61 15.56 2.70 -0.30
C THR A 61 16.92 3.35 -0.01
N GLU A 62 16.93 4.68 0.08
CA GLU A 62 18.12 5.44 0.47
C GLU A 62 18.76 4.86 1.73
N VAL A 63 20.10 4.81 1.74
CA VAL A 63 20.85 4.33 2.90
C VAL A 63 20.77 5.37 4.01
N LYS A 64 20.52 4.93 5.24
CA LYS A 64 20.50 5.83 6.39
C LYS A 64 21.93 6.33 6.64
N THR A 65 22.12 7.64 6.58
CA THR A 65 23.36 8.31 6.96
C THR A 65 23.38 8.49 8.48
N TYR A 66 24.42 8.01 9.15
CA TYR A 66 24.61 8.24 10.57
C TYR A 66 25.35 9.58 10.81
N GLN A 67 25.31 10.10 12.05
CA GLN A 67 26.08 11.28 12.44
C GLN A 67 27.57 11.03 12.12
N GLY A 68 28.14 11.83 11.22
CA GLY A 68 29.51 11.65 10.70
C GLY A 68 29.61 11.16 9.24
N GLY A 69 28.49 11.03 8.52
CA GLY A 69 28.50 10.73 7.07
C GLY A 69 28.73 9.25 6.72
N PHE A 70 28.98 8.39 7.71
CA PHE A 70 29.10 6.95 7.49
C PHE A 70 27.73 6.29 7.28
N THR A 71 27.68 5.36 6.33
CA THR A 71 26.51 4.52 6.05
C THR A 71 26.67 3.14 6.67
N GLN A 72 25.65 2.64 7.36
CA GLN A 72 25.67 1.27 7.87
C GLN A 72 25.52 0.27 6.70
N PRO A 73 26.41 -0.73 6.56
CA PRO A 73 26.27 -1.75 5.54
C PRO A 73 24.97 -2.54 5.76
N ARG A 74 24.23 -2.77 4.68
CA ARG A 74 22.98 -3.54 4.70
C ARG A 74 23.29 -4.97 4.28
N ILE A 75 22.83 -5.94 5.08
CA ILE A 75 22.94 -7.36 4.75
C ILE A 75 21.72 -7.74 3.90
N LEU A 76 21.96 -8.20 2.68
CA LEU A 76 20.91 -8.71 1.80
C LEU A 76 20.43 -10.07 2.31
N ARG A 77 19.12 -10.32 2.28
CA ARG A 77 18.54 -11.61 2.72
C ARG A 77 19.00 -12.74 1.81
N GLY A 78 19.10 -12.49 0.50
CA GLY A 78 19.60 -13.40 -0.52
C GLY A 78 21.02 -13.89 -0.25
N SER A 79 21.87 -13.12 0.44
CA SER A 79 23.23 -13.56 0.76
C SER A 79 23.27 -14.73 1.75
N ASN A 80 22.19 -14.99 2.50
CA ASN A 80 22.10 -16.16 3.36
C ASN A 80 22.03 -17.49 2.58
N TRP A 81 21.67 -17.42 1.29
CA TRP A 81 21.62 -18.56 0.36
C TRP A 81 22.91 -18.70 -0.47
N PHE A 82 23.90 -17.83 -0.30
CA PHE A 82 25.20 -17.97 -0.96
C PHE A 82 25.99 -19.15 -0.34
N PRO A 83 26.99 -19.73 -1.04
CA PRO A 83 27.89 -20.73 -0.46
C PRO A 83 28.49 -20.24 0.88
N GLY A 84 28.34 -21.03 1.95
CA GLY A 84 28.75 -20.65 3.31
C GLY A 84 27.76 -19.74 4.07
N GLY A 85 26.65 -19.35 3.43
CA GLY A 85 25.60 -18.55 4.03
C GLY A 85 24.85 -19.28 5.15
N THR A 86 24.22 -18.50 6.03
CA THR A 86 23.63 -19.01 7.28
C THR A 86 22.50 -20.01 7.06
N TYR A 87 21.79 -19.95 5.93
CA TYR A 87 20.68 -20.87 5.64
C TYR A 87 21.18 -22.22 5.16
N ILE A 88 22.26 -22.24 4.36
CA ILE A 88 22.93 -23.48 3.98
C ILE A 88 23.55 -24.14 5.21
N ALA A 89 24.24 -23.37 6.07
CA ALA A 89 24.85 -23.90 7.29
C ALA A 89 23.82 -24.51 8.27
N LYS A 90 22.57 -24.01 8.23
CA LYS A 90 21.45 -24.52 9.04
C LYS A 90 20.63 -25.60 8.33
N ASN A 91 21.07 -26.09 7.16
CA ASN A 91 20.34 -27.04 6.33
C ASN A 91 18.88 -26.63 6.06
N LYS A 92 18.64 -25.31 5.90
CA LYS A 92 17.31 -24.84 5.53
C LYS A 92 17.02 -25.22 4.08
N VAL A 93 15.81 -25.72 3.84
CA VAL A 93 15.32 -26.04 2.50
C VAL A 93 14.74 -24.79 1.87
N TYR A 94 15.16 -24.52 0.64
CA TYR A 94 14.60 -23.45 -0.19
C TYR A 94 13.35 -23.95 -0.90
N GLU A 95 12.21 -23.28 -0.72
CA GLU A 95 11.00 -23.55 -1.51
C GLU A 95 10.89 -22.55 -2.65
N LYS A 96 10.50 -23.03 -3.83
CA LYS A 96 10.30 -22.17 -5.00
C LYS A 96 9.03 -21.34 -4.84
N PRO A 97 9.03 -20.04 -5.21
CA PRO A 97 7.82 -19.25 -5.27
C PRO A 97 6.82 -19.76 -6.31
N LEU A 98 5.62 -19.20 -6.27
CA LEU A 98 4.58 -19.45 -7.26
C LEU A 98 4.98 -18.92 -8.64
N ASP A 99 4.65 -19.65 -9.70
CA ASP A 99 4.88 -19.24 -11.09
C ASP A 99 4.21 -17.90 -11.41
N SER A 100 3.02 -17.67 -10.83
CA SER A 100 2.29 -16.42 -10.98
C SER A 100 3.03 -15.20 -10.44
N ALA A 101 4.06 -15.37 -9.60
CA ALA A 101 4.89 -14.26 -9.15
C ALA A 101 5.81 -13.69 -10.26
N TYR A 102 6.04 -14.45 -11.34
CA TYR A 102 6.94 -14.09 -12.43
C TYR A 102 6.22 -13.75 -13.74
N GLU A 103 4.91 -13.53 -13.64
CA GLU A 103 4.13 -12.94 -14.71
C GLU A 103 4.11 -11.41 -14.60
N PRO A 104 3.82 -10.69 -15.69
CA PRO A 104 3.69 -9.24 -15.65
C PRO A 104 2.61 -8.75 -14.68
N HIS A 105 2.95 -7.76 -13.85
CA HIS A 105 2.05 -7.12 -12.90
C HIS A 105 1.98 -5.62 -13.16
N THR A 106 0.77 -5.07 -13.12
CA THR A 106 0.49 -3.65 -13.26
C THR A 106 0.28 -3.03 -11.88
N VAL A 107 1.14 -2.08 -11.55
CA VAL A 107 0.97 -1.15 -10.45
C VAL A 107 0.16 0.03 -10.95
N TYR A 108 -0.83 0.49 -10.17
CA TYR A 108 -1.70 1.56 -10.61
C TYR A 108 -1.99 2.56 -9.51
N ILE A 109 -2.33 3.78 -9.94
CA ILE A 109 -3.00 4.78 -9.12
C ILE A 109 -4.32 5.11 -9.81
N LEU A 110 -5.44 4.79 -9.16
CA LEU A 110 -6.76 5.27 -9.58
C LEU A 110 -7.07 6.56 -8.83
N GLU A 111 -7.71 7.50 -9.50
CA GLU A 111 -8.26 8.72 -8.91
C GLU A 111 -9.78 8.75 -9.14
N SER A 112 -10.53 9.16 -8.12
CA SER A 112 -11.98 9.36 -8.28
C SER A 112 -12.27 10.57 -9.18
N ARG A 113 -13.26 10.44 -10.07
CA ARG A 113 -13.70 11.51 -10.97
C ARG A 113 -14.22 12.72 -10.21
N TYR A 114 -14.87 12.47 -9.08
CA TYR A 114 -15.46 13.49 -8.22
C TYR A 114 -14.80 13.51 -6.83
N PRO A 115 -14.75 14.67 -6.16
CA PRO A 115 -14.31 14.77 -4.78
C PRO A 115 -15.20 13.97 -3.83
N ILE A 116 -14.61 13.38 -2.79
CA ILE A 116 -15.32 12.53 -1.84
C ILE A 116 -15.53 13.27 -0.53
N GLN A 117 -16.75 13.18 0.00
CA GLN A 117 -17.08 13.78 1.29
C GLN A 117 -16.41 13.02 2.44
N THR A 118 -15.63 13.73 3.25
CA THR A 118 -15.03 13.17 4.47
C THR A 118 -15.69 13.70 5.73
N LYS A 119 -15.88 12.86 6.76
CA LYS A 119 -16.48 13.25 8.04
C LYS A 119 -15.54 14.09 8.92
N GLU A 120 -14.24 13.96 8.69
CA GLU A 120 -13.20 14.51 9.55
C GLU A 120 -13.19 16.05 9.48
N PRO A 121 -13.33 16.75 10.63
CA PRO A 121 -13.24 18.20 10.65
C PRO A 121 -11.85 18.66 10.19
N GLY A 122 -11.82 19.66 9.31
CA GLY A 122 -10.59 20.25 8.79
C GLY A 122 -9.96 19.54 7.59
N ARG A 123 -10.57 18.46 7.10
CA ARG A 123 -10.14 17.80 5.86
C ARG A 123 -11.03 18.22 4.69
N PRO A 124 -10.46 18.78 3.61
CA PRO A 124 -11.26 19.19 2.46
C PRO A 124 -11.76 17.96 1.69
N ASP A 125 -12.94 18.11 1.10
CA ASP A 125 -13.47 17.14 0.15
C ASP A 125 -12.59 17.15 -1.12
N VAL A 126 -11.90 16.05 -1.37
CA VAL A 126 -10.96 15.91 -2.47
C VAL A 126 -11.11 14.56 -3.18
N PRO A 127 -10.62 14.43 -4.42
CA PRO A 127 -10.55 13.15 -5.09
C PRO A 127 -9.77 12.12 -4.26
N GLU A 128 -10.34 10.92 -4.13
CA GLU A 128 -9.67 9.82 -3.49
C GLU A 128 -8.74 9.10 -4.48
N HIS A 129 -7.66 8.54 -3.94
CA HIS A 129 -6.70 7.78 -4.70
C HIS A 129 -6.63 6.36 -4.16
N ILE A 130 -6.67 5.37 -5.05
CA ILE A 130 -6.41 3.96 -4.74
C ILE A 130 -5.08 3.58 -5.36
N VAL A 131 -4.18 2.99 -4.57
CA VAL A 131 -2.89 2.49 -5.04
C VAL A 131 -2.85 0.98 -4.82
N GLY A 132 -2.62 0.23 -5.88
CA GLY A 132 -2.60 -1.22 -5.82
C GLY A 132 -1.77 -1.87 -6.91
N VAL A 133 -1.76 -3.20 -6.88
CA VAL A 133 -1.08 -4.07 -7.83
C VAL A 133 -2.07 -5.12 -8.30
N ILE A 134 -1.97 -5.50 -9.58
CA ILE A 134 -2.74 -6.60 -10.15
C ILE A 134 -1.94 -7.26 -11.26
N ARG A 135 -2.20 -8.55 -11.54
CA ARG A 135 -1.67 -9.21 -12.75
C ARG A 135 -2.15 -8.48 -13.99
N GLU A 136 -1.26 -8.27 -14.96
CA GLU A 136 -1.56 -7.52 -16.19
C GLU A 136 -2.82 -8.03 -16.92
N PRO A 137 -3.03 -9.35 -17.14
CA PRO A 137 -4.22 -9.84 -17.86
C PRO A 137 -5.55 -9.50 -17.17
N HIS A 138 -5.52 -9.20 -15.86
CA HIS A 138 -6.70 -8.87 -15.08
C HIS A 138 -6.93 -7.36 -14.92
N TRP A 139 -6.04 -6.51 -15.43
CA TRP A 139 -6.09 -5.05 -15.28
C TRP A 139 -7.41 -4.43 -15.76
N LEU A 140 -7.81 -4.71 -17.00
CA LEU A 140 -9.03 -4.12 -17.58
C LEU A 140 -10.31 -4.67 -16.95
N PRO A 141 -10.50 -6.01 -16.78
CA PRO A 141 -11.65 -6.54 -16.05
C PRO A 141 -11.76 -5.98 -14.63
N PHE A 142 -10.64 -5.78 -13.95
CA PHE A 142 -10.60 -5.19 -12.61
C PHE A 142 -11.08 -3.75 -12.60
N LEU A 143 -10.59 -2.92 -13.53
CA LEU A 143 -11.02 -1.53 -13.60
C LEU A 143 -12.51 -1.40 -13.98
N LYS A 144 -13.02 -2.28 -14.85
CA LYS A 144 -14.45 -2.40 -15.14
C LYS A 144 -15.24 -2.81 -13.89
N GLN A 145 -14.76 -3.80 -13.13
CA GLN A 145 -15.38 -4.23 -11.88
C GLN A 145 -15.39 -3.11 -10.83
N LYS A 146 -14.30 -2.34 -10.70
CA LYS A 146 -14.21 -1.19 -9.80
C LYS A 146 -15.20 -0.09 -10.15
N ASN A 147 -15.59 0.01 -11.42
CA ASN A 147 -16.62 0.90 -11.93
C ASN A 147 -17.97 0.21 -12.14
N SER A 148 -18.26 -0.89 -11.42
CA SER A 148 -19.53 -1.61 -11.54
C SER A 148 -20.41 -1.42 -10.31
N PRO A 149 -21.74 -1.59 -10.44
CA PRO A 149 -22.65 -1.60 -9.27
C PRO A 149 -22.40 -2.78 -8.33
N LYS A 150 -21.68 -3.83 -8.79
CA LYS A 150 -21.35 -5.02 -8.00
C LYS A 150 -20.20 -4.80 -7.02
N VAL A 151 -19.48 -3.68 -7.10
CA VAL A 151 -18.34 -3.41 -6.23
C VAL A 151 -18.78 -3.21 -4.78
N SER A 152 -18.02 -3.78 -3.84
CA SER A 152 -18.28 -3.73 -2.40
C SER A 152 -17.24 -2.88 -1.66
N GLY A 153 -17.40 -2.74 -0.33
CA GLY A 153 -16.41 -2.15 0.56
C GLY A 153 -16.15 -0.66 0.35
N ASN A 154 -14.91 -0.23 0.61
CA ASN A 154 -14.51 1.17 0.59
C ASN A 154 -14.68 1.83 -0.79
N VAL A 155 -14.49 1.06 -1.86
CA VAL A 155 -14.64 1.54 -3.24
C VAL A 155 -16.08 1.97 -3.52
N ARG A 156 -17.05 1.22 -3.01
CA ARG A 156 -18.47 1.55 -3.14
C ARG A 156 -18.87 2.72 -2.23
N LEU A 157 -18.39 2.71 -0.99
CA LEU A 157 -18.62 3.81 -0.03
C LEU A 157 -18.10 5.15 -0.57
N SER A 158 -16.97 5.12 -1.28
CA SER A 158 -16.39 6.27 -1.97
C SER A 158 -17.34 6.85 -3.03
N MET A 159 -17.95 5.99 -3.85
CA MET A 159 -18.96 6.40 -4.84
C MET A 159 -20.21 6.99 -4.16
N ASP A 160 -20.68 6.36 -3.08
CA ASP A 160 -21.86 6.84 -2.34
C ASP A 160 -21.61 8.18 -1.61
N ALA A 161 -20.36 8.49 -1.29
CA ALA A 161 -19.95 9.73 -0.62
C ALA A 161 -19.47 10.82 -1.60
N ALA A 162 -19.38 10.52 -2.90
CA ALA A 162 -18.86 11.44 -3.90
C ALA A 162 -19.81 12.62 -4.17
N TRP A 163 -19.22 13.78 -4.49
CA TRP A 163 -19.95 14.96 -4.98
C TRP A 163 -20.30 14.80 -6.46
N TRP A 164 -21.29 13.94 -6.74
CA TRP A 164 -21.81 13.76 -8.10
C TRP A 164 -22.39 15.06 -8.68
N PRO A 165 -22.38 15.26 -10.01
CA PRO A 165 -22.85 16.50 -10.64
C PRO A 165 -24.30 16.87 -10.31
N PHE A 166 -25.17 15.87 -10.09
CA PHE A 166 -26.57 16.07 -9.72
C PHE A 166 -26.76 16.45 -8.24
N LEU A 167 -25.76 16.22 -7.40
CA LEU A 167 -25.73 16.64 -6.01
C LEU A 167 -25.22 18.09 -6.01
N HIS A 168 -26.12 19.02 -5.73
CA HIS A 168 -25.79 20.44 -5.73
C HIS A 168 -24.71 20.72 -4.68
N ARG A 169 -23.45 20.87 -5.13
CA ARG A 169 -22.38 21.33 -4.26
C ARG A 169 -22.51 22.83 -4.11
N ARG A 170 -22.92 23.29 -2.93
CA ARG A 170 -22.52 24.64 -2.53
C ARG A 170 -21.03 24.59 -2.30
N VAL A 171 -20.25 24.86 -3.35
CA VAL A 171 -18.85 25.26 -3.16
C VAL A 171 -18.98 26.51 -2.31
N ARG A 172 -18.74 26.36 -1.00
CA ARG A 172 -18.57 27.53 -0.14
C ARG A 172 -17.41 28.26 -0.82
N LYS A 173 -17.68 29.41 -1.43
CA LYS A 173 -16.61 30.38 -1.68
C LYS A 173 -15.99 30.51 -0.30
N THR A 174 -14.78 30.00 -0.13
CA THR A 174 -14.01 30.24 1.08
C THR A 174 -13.87 31.74 1.08
N GLU A 175 -14.75 32.42 1.82
CA GLU A 175 -14.52 33.79 2.20
C GLU A 175 -13.12 33.78 2.81
N PRO A 176 -12.20 34.64 2.34
CA PRO A 176 -10.85 34.64 2.86
C PRO A 176 -10.96 34.65 4.39
N GLU A 177 -10.34 33.66 5.04
CA GLU A 177 -10.42 33.51 6.49
C GLU A 177 -10.05 34.85 7.09
N LYS A 178 -11.04 35.54 7.67
CA LYS A 178 -10.86 36.89 8.16
C LYS A 178 -10.09 36.77 9.48
N TRP A 179 -8.78 36.82 9.37
CA TRP A 179 -7.84 36.67 10.49
C TRP A 179 -7.60 38.00 11.23
N TRP A 180 -8.31 39.06 10.84
CA TRP A 180 -8.24 40.40 11.43
C TRP A 180 -9.59 40.83 12.02
N GLU A 181 -9.55 41.63 13.08
CA GLU A 181 -10.73 42.13 13.76
C GLU A 181 -11.46 43.22 12.94
N LYS A 182 -12.68 43.57 13.38
CA LYS A 182 -13.49 44.57 12.69
C LYS A 182 -12.93 45.97 12.99
N GLY A 183 -12.12 46.49 12.07
CA GLY A 183 -11.52 47.83 12.15
C GLY A 183 -10.03 47.85 11.84
N GLU A 184 -9.40 46.67 11.77
CA GLU A 184 -7.99 46.53 11.42
C GLU A 184 -7.81 46.49 9.90
N ASP A 185 -6.74 47.12 9.42
CA ASP A 185 -6.37 47.11 8.01
C ASP A 185 -5.56 45.82 7.70
N PRO A 186 -6.09 44.91 6.86
CA PRO A 186 -5.40 43.66 6.52
C PRO A 186 -4.07 43.88 5.79
N GLU A 187 -3.88 45.00 5.09
CA GLU A 187 -2.61 45.30 4.43
C GLU A 187 -1.54 45.69 5.47
N GLN A 188 -1.93 46.51 6.45
CA GLN A 188 -1.04 46.92 7.54
C GLN A 188 -0.62 45.72 8.41
N LEU A 189 -1.56 44.84 8.78
CA LEU A 189 -1.24 43.62 9.52
C LEU A 189 -0.36 42.66 8.73
N ARG A 190 -0.51 42.61 7.40
CA ARG A 190 0.38 41.81 6.52
C ARG A 190 1.80 42.37 6.53
N LEU A 191 1.93 43.69 6.43
CA LEU A 191 3.22 44.36 6.49
C LEU A 191 3.88 44.16 7.86
N GLU A 192 3.12 44.27 8.95
CA GLU A 192 3.58 44.00 10.31
C GLU A 192 4.02 42.54 10.50
N ALA A 193 3.23 41.57 10.02
CA ALA A 193 3.58 40.15 10.08
C ALA A 193 4.81 39.78 9.23
N LEU A 194 5.08 40.55 8.17
CA LEU A 194 6.28 40.41 7.33
C LEU A 194 7.48 41.20 7.89
N GLY A 195 7.31 41.92 9.01
CA GLY A 195 8.37 42.72 9.63
C GLY A 195 8.75 43.97 8.82
N LEU A 196 7.85 44.49 7.99
CA LEU A 196 8.06 45.61 7.06
C LEU A 196 7.44 46.93 7.59
N THR A 197 7.63 47.24 8.87
CA THR A 197 7.29 48.55 9.43
C THR A 197 8.44 49.54 9.25
N GLU A 198 8.13 50.81 8.92
CA GLU A 198 9.10 51.88 8.61
C GLU A 198 9.93 52.40 9.81
N SER A 199 9.87 51.79 10.99
CA SER A 199 10.63 52.24 12.16
C SER A 199 11.15 51.10 13.01
N ASP A 200 12.48 51.01 13.02
CA ASP A 200 13.43 50.52 14.03
C ASP A 200 13.29 49.11 14.65
N ASP A 201 14.46 48.45 14.61
CA ASP A 201 14.95 47.25 15.28
C ASP A 201 14.21 45.91 15.10
N PRO A 202 14.96 44.81 14.82
CA PRO A 202 14.38 43.49 14.66
C PRO A 202 13.73 43.05 15.97
N PRO A 203 12.45 42.61 15.96
CA PRO A 203 11.84 42.05 17.15
C PRO A 203 12.61 40.81 17.60
N GLU A 204 12.71 40.63 18.93
CA GLU A 204 13.30 39.45 19.56
C GLU A 204 12.84 38.17 18.87
N SER A 205 13.77 37.23 18.70
CA SER A 205 13.62 36.08 17.80
C SER A 205 12.22 35.45 17.86
N ILE A 206 11.56 35.36 16.71
CA ILE A 206 10.29 34.67 16.44
C ILE A 206 10.48 33.14 16.61
N ARG A 207 10.96 32.73 17.77
CA ARG A 207 11.06 31.34 18.24
C ARG A 207 10.06 31.07 19.36
N GLU A 208 9.52 32.09 20.03
CA GLU A 208 8.52 31.92 21.07
C GLU A 208 7.07 31.91 20.54
N TYR A 209 6.80 32.57 19.40
CA TYR A 209 5.45 32.65 18.83
C TYR A 209 5.05 31.45 17.96
N TYR A 210 6.03 30.74 17.39
CA TYR A 210 5.83 29.37 16.93
C TYR A 210 6.16 28.45 18.10
N LYS A 211 5.25 28.37 19.08
CA LYS A 211 5.22 27.21 19.97
C LYS A 211 5.19 26.01 19.04
N ASP A 212 6.30 25.29 18.96
CA ASP A 212 6.42 24.09 18.17
C ASP A 212 5.33 23.14 18.69
N ILE A 213 4.17 23.14 18.01
CA ILE A 213 2.97 22.39 18.42
C ILE A 213 3.25 20.88 18.33
N THR A 214 4.43 20.53 17.81
CA THR A 214 5.00 19.21 17.86
C THR A 214 5.40 18.93 19.30
N GLN A 215 4.46 18.40 20.07
CA GLN A 215 4.81 17.85 21.36
C GLN A 215 5.85 16.76 21.12
N TYR A 216 6.98 16.81 21.81
CA TYR A 216 7.95 15.72 21.79
C TYR A 216 7.71 14.85 23.03
N ARG A 217 7.76 13.53 22.88
CA ARG A 217 7.82 12.62 24.04
C ARG A 217 9.16 12.85 24.76
N ALA A 218 9.26 12.44 26.03
CA ALA A 218 10.48 12.55 26.83
C ALA A 218 11.73 11.88 26.19
N ASN A 219 11.55 11.00 25.19
CA ASN A 219 12.62 10.38 24.43
C ASN A 219 13.02 11.14 23.14
N GLY A 220 12.52 12.36 22.92
CA GLY A 220 12.81 13.18 21.74
C GLY A 220 12.05 12.77 20.46
N SER A 221 11.13 11.81 20.54
CA SER A 221 10.26 11.46 19.40
C SER A 221 9.09 12.42 19.28
N LYS A 222 8.85 12.93 18.06
CA LYS A 222 7.70 13.79 17.74
C LYS A 222 6.40 13.02 18.00
N ILE A 223 5.53 13.55 18.86
CA ILE A 223 4.16 13.08 19.05
C ILE A 223 3.41 13.51 17.79
N VAL A 224 3.38 12.60 16.82
CA VAL A 224 2.41 12.66 15.73
C VAL A 224 1.13 12.09 16.33
N GLU A 225 0.12 12.92 16.54
CA GLU A 225 -1.21 12.41 16.89
C GLU A 225 -1.61 11.38 15.83
N PRO A 226 -2.01 10.16 16.23
CA PRO A 226 -2.42 9.14 15.26
C PRO A 226 -3.56 9.71 14.43
N THR A 227 -3.32 9.84 13.13
CA THR A 227 -4.32 10.37 12.21
C THR A 227 -5.52 9.44 12.25
N PRO A 228 -6.75 9.94 12.52
CA PRO A 228 -7.92 9.09 12.52
C PRO A 228 -8.02 8.35 11.18
N THR A 229 -8.40 7.07 11.22
CA THR A 229 -8.67 6.29 10.02
C THR A 229 -9.79 6.96 9.22
N LYS A 230 -9.54 7.17 7.92
CA LYS A 230 -10.44 7.86 7.01
C LYS A 230 -11.87 7.35 7.16
N THR A 231 -12.74 8.14 7.78
CA THR A 231 -14.15 7.76 7.90
C THR A 231 -14.94 8.36 6.75
N ILE A 232 -15.13 7.56 5.69
CA ILE A 232 -16.00 7.90 4.56
C ILE A 232 -17.44 7.84 5.07
N THR A 233 -18.16 8.95 4.95
CA THR A 233 -19.58 8.99 5.29
C THR A 233 -20.40 9.25 4.05
N PRO A 234 -21.45 8.44 3.79
CA PRO A 234 -22.38 8.75 2.71
C PRO A 234 -23.01 10.12 2.95
N GLN A 235 -23.36 10.81 1.87
CA GLN A 235 -23.92 12.15 1.96
C GLN A 235 -25.16 12.16 2.85
N ARG A 236 -25.12 12.95 3.93
CA ARG A 236 -26.27 13.18 4.81
C ARG A 236 -27.06 14.38 4.27
N GLY A 237 -28.02 14.09 3.40
CA GLY A 237 -28.99 15.07 2.88
C GLY A 237 -30.41 14.49 2.91
N ASN A 238 -31.35 15.16 2.22
CA ASN A 238 -32.75 14.71 2.08
C ASN A 238 -32.90 13.43 1.23
N ARG A 239 -31.81 12.94 0.63
CA ARG A 239 -31.82 11.79 -0.27
C ARG A 239 -31.30 10.54 0.41
N THR A 240 -31.92 9.41 0.12
CA THR A 240 -31.43 8.12 0.57
C THR A 240 -30.27 7.64 -0.31
N ILE A 241 -29.38 6.78 0.21
CA ILE A 241 -28.27 6.20 -0.57
C ILE A 241 -28.80 5.44 -1.81
N GLY A 242 -29.98 4.82 -1.69
CA GLY A 242 -30.63 4.13 -2.80
C GLY A 242 -31.05 5.06 -3.94
N GLU A 243 -31.51 6.28 -3.64
CA GLU A 243 -31.79 7.29 -4.67
C GLU A 243 -30.53 7.76 -5.38
N ILE A 244 -29.46 8.03 -4.62
CA ILE A 244 -28.17 8.45 -5.19
C ILE A 244 -27.64 7.37 -6.13
N ARG A 245 -27.66 6.09 -5.71
CA ARG A 245 -27.25 4.94 -6.52
C ARG A 245 -28.05 4.80 -7.82
N LYS A 246 -29.38 4.95 -7.75
CA LYS A 246 -30.24 4.91 -8.93
C LYS A 246 -29.86 5.95 -9.99
N GLU A 247 -29.34 7.11 -9.56
CA GLU A 247 -28.92 8.18 -10.48
C GLU A 247 -27.54 7.94 -11.08
N TYR A 248 -26.55 7.47 -10.30
CA TYR A 248 -25.18 7.31 -10.81
C TYR A 248 -24.86 5.93 -11.38
N GLU A 249 -25.51 4.84 -10.98
CA GLU A 249 -25.18 3.51 -11.50
C GLU A 249 -25.27 3.42 -13.04
N PRO A 250 -26.29 4.00 -13.71
CA PRO A 250 -26.36 4.01 -15.18
C PRO A 250 -25.26 4.85 -15.83
N THR A 251 -24.66 5.81 -15.12
CA THR A 251 -23.58 6.64 -15.67
C THR A 251 -22.26 5.91 -15.65
N LEU A 252 -22.07 4.93 -14.75
CA LEU A 252 -20.83 4.16 -14.64
C LEU A 252 -20.48 3.38 -15.91
N GLU A 253 -21.46 2.93 -16.69
CA GLU A 253 -21.22 2.25 -17.97
C GLU A 253 -20.67 3.19 -19.05
N LYS A 254 -21.04 4.47 -18.98
CA LYS A 254 -20.63 5.50 -19.95
C LYS A 254 -19.31 6.15 -19.53
N GLU A 255 -19.20 6.45 -18.24
CA GLU A 255 -18.14 7.23 -17.65
C GLU A 255 -17.64 6.58 -16.36
N PRO A 256 -16.37 6.13 -16.31
CA PRO A 256 -15.85 5.48 -15.12
C PRO A 256 -15.66 6.50 -14.00
N PHE A 257 -16.14 6.16 -12.82
CA PHE A 257 -15.91 6.93 -11.60
C PHE A 257 -14.44 6.86 -11.15
N TRP A 258 -13.84 5.68 -11.14
CA TRP A 258 -12.41 5.49 -10.89
C TRP A 258 -11.67 5.51 -12.22
N ARG A 259 -10.86 6.54 -12.41
CA ARG A 259 -10.03 6.71 -13.61
C ARG A 259 -8.59 6.40 -13.26
N PRO A 260 -7.84 5.69 -14.11
CA PRO A 260 -6.44 5.46 -13.88
C PRO A 260 -5.67 6.75 -14.17
N LEU A 261 -4.93 7.22 -13.17
CA LEU A 261 -4.01 8.34 -13.29
C LEU A 261 -2.70 7.89 -13.91
N ILE A 262 -2.17 6.77 -13.42
CA ILE A 262 -0.97 6.11 -13.94
C ILE A 262 -1.08 4.60 -13.77
N SER A 263 -0.57 3.85 -14.74
CA SER A 263 -0.32 2.42 -14.66
C SER A 263 1.14 2.13 -15.02
N VAL A 264 1.80 1.25 -14.29
CA VAL A 264 3.19 0.83 -14.50
C VAL A 264 3.22 -0.69 -14.51
N THR A 265 3.45 -1.30 -15.66
CA THR A 265 3.55 -2.74 -15.82
C THR A 265 5.01 -3.18 -15.73
N LEU A 266 5.29 -4.04 -14.75
CA LEU A 266 6.59 -4.62 -14.44
C LEU A 266 6.58 -6.12 -14.75
N ALA A 267 7.74 -6.70 -15.05
CA ALA A 267 7.87 -8.10 -15.44
C ALA A 267 7.48 -9.11 -14.34
N THR A 268 7.59 -8.73 -13.06
CA THR A 268 7.38 -9.65 -11.93
C THR A 268 6.61 -9.01 -10.77
N ARG A 269 5.91 -9.84 -9.99
CA ARG A 269 5.18 -9.46 -8.79
C ARG A 269 6.08 -8.86 -7.69
N PRO A 270 7.28 -9.39 -7.38
CA PRO A 270 8.16 -8.78 -6.37
C PRO A 270 8.56 -7.33 -6.71
N LEU A 271 8.82 -7.03 -7.99
CA LEU A 271 9.07 -5.66 -8.45
C LEU A 271 7.84 -4.78 -8.24
N ALA A 272 6.67 -5.25 -8.69
CA ALA A 272 5.41 -4.51 -8.60
C ALA A 272 4.99 -4.24 -7.15
N ASN A 273 5.08 -5.25 -6.28
CA ASN A 273 4.82 -5.13 -4.85
C ASN A 273 5.77 -4.12 -4.19
N THR A 274 7.05 -4.13 -4.58
CA THR A 274 8.03 -3.17 -4.07
C THR A 274 7.69 -1.75 -4.51
N LEU A 275 7.34 -1.54 -5.78
CA LEU A 275 6.94 -0.25 -6.31
C LEU A 275 5.69 0.29 -5.59
N VAL A 276 4.63 -0.52 -5.46
CA VAL A 276 3.41 -0.16 -4.70
C VAL A 276 3.74 0.24 -3.27
N ARG A 277 4.58 -0.55 -2.58
CA ARG A 277 4.94 -0.26 -1.20
C ARG A 277 5.68 1.07 -1.05
N LEU A 278 6.66 1.31 -1.91
CA LEU A 278 7.53 2.50 -1.82
C LEU A 278 6.88 3.77 -2.38
N CYS A 279 5.87 3.66 -3.24
CA CYS A 279 5.18 4.81 -3.83
C CYS A 279 4.08 5.41 -2.96
N ARG A 280 3.75 4.81 -1.80
CA ARG A 280 2.72 5.33 -0.87
C ARG A 280 3.19 6.53 -0.04
N ALA A 281 4.49 6.76 0.02
CA ALA A 281 5.12 7.80 0.82
C ALA A 281 6.36 8.36 0.12
N LEU A 282 6.90 9.45 0.68
CA LEU A 282 8.20 10.00 0.28
C LEU A 282 9.35 9.01 0.58
N PRO A 283 10.55 9.20 0.01
CA PRO A 283 11.69 8.27 0.15
C PRO A 283 12.00 7.81 1.58
N ARG A 284 11.78 8.68 2.57
CA ARG A 284 12.02 8.41 4.00
C ARG A 284 10.80 7.91 4.78
N GLY A 285 9.72 7.56 4.09
CA GLY A 285 8.49 7.03 4.69
C GLY A 285 7.51 8.09 5.19
N LEU A 286 7.78 9.39 5.00
CA LEU A 286 6.82 10.44 5.35
C LEU A 286 5.60 10.37 4.40
N PRO A 287 4.37 10.19 4.90
CA PRO A 287 3.18 10.17 4.05
C PRO A 287 3.02 11.49 3.27
N PHE A 288 2.51 11.43 2.03
CA PHE A 288 2.39 12.62 1.19
C PHE A 288 1.57 13.74 1.83
N TYR A 289 0.42 13.42 2.43
CA TYR A 289 -0.40 14.42 3.09
C TYR A 289 0.34 15.09 4.24
N ALA A 290 1.21 14.36 4.95
CA ALA A 290 2.00 14.85 6.06
C ALA A 290 3.16 15.77 5.61
N SER A 291 3.54 15.72 4.34
CA SER A 291 4.57 16.59 3.74
C SER A 291 4.04 17.92 3.21
N ILE A 292 2.72 18.04 3.02
CA ILE A 292 2.08 19.28 2.60
C ILE A 292 1.87 20.18 3.82
N ASP A 293 2.04 21.50 3.68
CA ASP A 293 1.81 22.43 4.77
C ASP A 293 0.36 22.38 5.30
N THR A 294 0.15 22.68 6.58
CA THR A 294 -1.18 22.58 7.21
C THR A 294 -2.19 23.56 6.62
N GLN A 295 -1.79 24.74 6.15
CA GLN A 295 -2.69 25.70 5.53
C GLN A 295 -3.11 25.22 4.13
N ASP A 296 -2.15 24.66 3.37
CA ASP A 296 -2.44 24.07 2.08
C ASP A 296 -3.36 22.84 2.19
N ARG A 297 -3.22 22.03 3.25
CA ARG A 297 -4.10 20.88 3.51
C ARG A 297 -5.57 21.26 3.66
N LYS A 298 -5.88 22.47 4.10
CA LYS A 298 -7.27 22.96 4.24
C LYS A 298 -7.84 23.45 2.91
N THR A 299 -6.97 23.76 1.94
CA THR A 299 -7.38 24.38 0.69
C THR A 299 -7.87 23.33 -0.30
N VAL A 300 -9.17 23.40 -0.63
CA VAL A 300 -9.84 22.45 -1.56
C VAL A 300 -9.21 22.46 -2.96
N VAL A 301 -8.65 23.60 -3.39
CA VAL A 301 -8.11 23.77 -4.74
C VAL A 301 -6.68 23.23 -4.86
N SER A 302 -5.77 23.63 -3.96
CA SER A 302 -4.34 23.29 -4.08
C SER A 302 -3.97 21.92 -3.52
N PHE A 303 -4.66 21.45 -2.48
CA PHE A 303 -4.38 20.17 -1.85
C PHE A 303 -4.43 18.96 -2.81
N PRO A 304 -5.50 18.76 -3.62
CA PRO A 304 -5.58 17.59 -4.49
C PRO A 304 -4.50 17.59 -5.56
N ASP A 305 -4.20 18.75 -6.15
CA ASP A 305 -3.16 18.87 -7.18
C ASP A 305 -1.77 18.56 -6.62
N ARG A 306 -1.44 19.09 -5.44
CA ARG A 306 -0.17 18.78 -4.76
C ARG A 306 -0.06 17.29 -4.40
N MET A 307 -1.13 16.71 -3.87
CA MET A 307 -1.17 15.27 -3.57
C MET A 307 -0.97 14.42 -4.82
N ARG A 308 -1.61 14.79 -5.94
CA ARG A 308 -1.46 14.12 -7.23
C ARG A 308 -0.03 14.21 -7.75
N LEU A 309 0.55 15.41 -7.75
CA LEU A 309 1.93 15.65 -8.20
C LEU A 309 2.96 14.89 -7.35
N LEU A 310 2.80 14.87 -6.02
CA LEU A 310 3.69 14.09 -5.14
C LEU A 310 3.64 12.59 -5.46
N ARG A 311 2.46 12.06 -5.76
CA ARG A 311 2.28 10.64 -6.14
C ARG A 311 2.88 10.34 -7.51
N LEU A 312 2.60 11.17 -8.51
CA LEU A 312 3.13 11.02 -9.87
C LEU A 312 4.65 11.10 -9.89
N ARG A 313 5.21 12.14 -9.26
CA ARG A 313 6.65 12.30 -9.11
C ARG A 313 7.29 11.10 -8.42
N ARG A 314 6.71 10.64 -7.31
CA ARG A 314 7.26 9.49 -6.58
C ARG A 314 7.19 8.20 -7.40
N MET A 315 6.10 7.97 -8.13
CA MET A 315 5.97 6.82 -9.02
C MET A 315 7.01 6.87 -10.14
N ARG A 316 7.23 8.05 -10.72
CA ARG A 316 8.24 8.29 -11.76
C ARG A 316 9.67 8.04 -11.29
N GLU A 317 10.07 8.68 -10.20
CA GLU A 317 11.40 8.51 -9.60
C GLU A 317 11.71 7.03 -9.31
N LEU A 318 10.75 6.30 -8.71
CA LEU A 318 10.91 4.88 -8.40
C LEU A 318 10.96 4.02 -9.67
N THR A 319 10.15 4.32 -10.67
CA THR A 319 10.09 3.54 -11.91
C THR A 319 11.40 3.68 -12.69
N ILE A 320 11.95 4.91 -12.77
CA ILE A 320 13.24 5.17 -13.42
C ILE A 320 14.38 4.50 -12.64
N GLU A 321 14.38 4.55 -11.32
CA GLU A 321 15.38 3.84 -10.52
C GLU A 321 15.28 2.32 -10.71
N ILE A 322 14.07 1.76 -10.79
CA ILE A 322 13.89 0.34 -11.12
C ILE A 322 14.46 0.03 -12.50
N ALA A 323 14.17 0.84 -13.52
CA ALA A 323 14.70 0.68 -14.87
C ALA A 323 16.24 0.70 -14.88
N ARG A 324 16.86 1.67 -14.18
CA ARG A 324 18.32 1.74 -14.03
C ARG A 324 18.89 0.45 -13.40
N ARG A 325 18.25 -0.07 -12.36
CA ARG A 325 18.70 -1.31 -11.72
C ARG A 325 18.52 -2.54 -12.62
N LEU A 326 17.49 -2.57 -13.46
CA LEU A 326 17.30 -3.63 -14.46
C LEU A 326 18.37 -3.57 -15.56
N GLU A 327 18.78 -2.37 -15.99
CA GLU A 327 19.92 -2.16 -16.88
C GLU A 327 21.27 -2.58 -16.25
N GLY A 328 21.33 -2.74 -14.93
CA GLY A 328 22.51 -3.20 -14.20
C GLY A 328 23.31 -2.09 -13.54
N TYR A 329 22.81 -0.84 -13.52
CA TYR A 329 23.42 0.23 -12.74
C TYR A 329 23.52 -0.19 -11.26
N TYR A 330 24.63 0.17 -10.61
CA TYR A 330 24.94 -0.20 -9.23
C TYR A 330 24.95 -1.72 -8.96
N GLY A 331 25.24 -2.54 -9.98
CA GLY A 331 25.19 -4.01 -9.89
C GLY A 331 23.77 -4.60 -10.02
N GLY A 332 22.77 -3.74 -10.27
CA GLY A 332 21.37 -4.09 -10.41
C GLY A 332 20.70 -4.66 -9.16
N PHE A 333 19.61 -5.42 -9.34
CA PHE A 333 18.94 -6.11 -8.24
C PHE A 333 19.61 -7.45 -7.95
N ILE A 334 20.26 -7.56 -6.80
CA ILE A 334 20.81 -8.83 -6.31
C ILE A 334 19.65 -9.72 -5.87
N GLY A 335 19.66 -10.98 -6.32
CA GLY A 335 18.64 -11.98 -5.97
C GLY A 335 17.35 -11.92 -6.78
N ILE A 336 17.20 -10.96 -7.72
CA ILE A 336 16.00 -10.88 -8.57
C ILE A 336 15.87 -12.10 -9.48
N ARG A 337 14.64 -12.56 -9.69
CA ARG A 337 14.31 -13.69 -10.55
C ARG A 337 13.25 -13.31 -11.57
N PHE A 338 13.25 -14.03 -12.69
CA PHE A 338 12.24 -13.90 -13.75
C PHE A 338 11.57 -15.24 -14.09
N ASP A 339 12.01 -16.32 -13.45
CA ASP A 339 11.40 -17.66 -13.48
C ASP A 339 11.47 -18.25 -12.06
N LYS A 340 10.51 -19.11 -11.69
CA LYS A 340 10.55 -19.91 -10.45
C LYS A 340 11.78 -20.81 -10.35
N ASN A 341 12.40 -21.16 -11.48
CA ASN A 341 13.58 -22.01 -11.55
C ASN A 341 14.89 -21.23 -11.48
N ASP A 342 14.85 -19.91 -11.66
CA ASP A 342 16.02 -19.06 -11.50
C ASP A 342 16.48 -19.12 -10.04
N ARG A 343 17.79 -19.20 -9.83
CA ARG A 343 18.32 -19.08 -8.46
C ARG A 343 18.30 -17.63 -8.00
N GLY A 344 18.33 -16.70 -8.94
CA GLY A 344 18.34 -15.26 -8.74
C GLY A 344 19.67 -14.64 -9.13
N ARG A 345 19.61 -13.39 -9.61
CA ARG A 345 20.79 -12.67 -10.10
C ARG A 345 21.88 -12.59 -9.02
N ALA A 346 23.12 -12.80 -9.41
CA ALA A 346 24.32 -12.82 -8.57
C ALA A 346 24.47 -14.04 -7.62
N ILE A 347 23.46 -14.90 -7.47
CA ILE A 347 23.60 -16.13 -6.69
C ILE A 347 24.45 -17.12 -7.48
N ARG A 348 25.64 -17.45 -6.97
CA ARG A 348 26.64 -18.32 -7.63
C ARG A 348 27.07 -17.83 -9.03
N GLY A 349 27.09 -16.50 -9.24
CA GLY A 349 27.50 -15.92 -10.53
C GLY A 349 26.39 -15.84 -11.59
N GLU A 350 25.18 -16.31 -11.30
CA GLU A 350 24.09 -16.33 -12.28
C GLU A 350 23.72 -14.90 -12.74
N ARG A 351 23.76 -14.66 -14.06
CA ARG A 351 23.38 -13.38 -14.71
C ARG A 351 24.07 -12.12 -14.14
N LEU A 352 25.27 -12.28 -13.57
CA LEU A 352 26.10 -11.14 -13.14
C LEU A 352 26.79 -10.47 -14.34
N GLU A 353 27.26 -11.27 -15.27
CA GLU A 353 28.04 -10.83 -16.43
C GLU A 353 27.19 -10.40 -17.62
N GLN A 354 25.98 -10.94 -17.73
CA GLN A 354 25.07 -10.70 -18.85
C GLN A 354 24.01 -9.66 -18.47
N GLN A 355 23.79 -8.69 -19.36
CA GLN A 355 22.63 -7.81 -19.25
C GLN A 355 21.34 -8.65 -19.34
N LEU A 356 20.31 -8.21 -18.63
CA LEU A 356 19.00 -8.86 -18.73
C LEU A 356 18.47 -8.67 -20.16
N PRO A 357 17.76 -9.66 -20.73
CA PRO A 357 17.17 -9.50 -22.06
C PRO A 357 16.08 -8.42 -22.03
N ASP A 358 15.96 -7.67 -23.12
CA ASP A 358 15.03 -6.54 -23.31
C ASP A 358 13.61 -6.77 -22.77
N PRO A 359 12.91 -7.88 -23.08
CA PRO A 359 11.53 -8.07 -22.60
C PRO A 359 11.40 -8.12 -21.07
N LEU A 360 12.49 -8.42 -20.35
CA LEU A 360 12.52 -8.43 -18.89
C LEU A 360 12.94 -7.08 -18.29
N ARG A 361 13.49 -6.17 -19.10
CA ARG A 361 13.92 -4.82 -18.70
C ARG A 361 12.88 -3.75 -18.99
N VAL A 362 12.16 -3.87 -20.10
CA VAL A 362 11.22 -2.85 -20.56
C VAL A 362 10.06 -2.70 -19.58
N ILE A 363 9.96 -1.51 -19.00
CA ILE A 363 8.82 -1.10 -18.17
C ILE A 363 7.82 -0.38 -19.06
N ARG A 364 6.55 -0.78 -18.99
CA ARG A 364 5.47 -0.13 -19.75
C ARG A 364 4.69 0.79 -18.82
N VAL A 365 4.59 2.06 -19.17
CA VAL A 365 3.90 3.10 -18.40
C VAL A 365 2.69 3.61 -19.19
N GLY A 366 1.51 3.58 -18.59
CA GLY A 366 0.30 4.22 -19.11
C GLY A 366 -0.03 5.47 -18.30
N LEU A 367 -0.20 6.62 -18.96
CA LEU A 367 -0.58 7.89 -18.33
C LEU A 367 -2.01 8.26 -18.74
N GLY A 368 -2.86 8.61 -17.76
CA GLY A 368 -4.23 9.00 -18.03
C GLY A 368 -4.29 10.27 -18.89
N GLU A 369 -4.92 10.18 -20.07
CA GLU A 369 -5.04 11.28 -21.04
C GLU A 369 -5.72 12.52 -20.43
N TRP A 370 -6.65 12.30 -19.50
CA TRP A 370 -7.41 13.34 -18.82
C TRP A 370 -6.58 14.26 -17.91
N TYR A 371 -5.31 13.94 -17.60
CA TYR A 371 -4.45 14.75 -16.73
C TYR A 371 -3.14 15.18 -17.42
N ALA A 372 -3.09 16.45 -17.84
CA ALA A 372 -1.85 17.17 -18.24
C ALA A 372 -0.84 16.32 -19.04
N LEU A 373 -1.36 15.49 -19.94
CA LEU A 373 -0.66 14.34 -20.51
C LEU A 373 0.67 14.72 -21.17
N GLU A 374 0.66 15.78 -21.98
CA GLU A 374 1.83 16.24 -22.74
C GLU A 374 3.02 16.55 -21.81
N LYS A 375 2.78 17.33 -20.76
CA LYS A 375 3.83 17.74 -19.81
C LYS A 375 4.40 16.55 -19.04
N GLU A 376 3.54 15.65 -18.57
CA GLU A 376 4.00 14.46 -17.86
C GLU A 376 4.76 13.51 -18.79
N MET A 377 4.26 13.25 -20.01
CA MET A 377 4.95 12.42 -20.99
C MET A 377 6.34 12.95 -21.33
N GLU A 378 6.47 14.26 -21.54
CA GLU A 378 7.78 14.90 -21.77
C GLU A 378 8.73 14.70 -20.59
N LEU A 379 8.25 14.92 -19.35
CA LEU A 379 9.06 14.70 -18.14
C LEU A 379 9.53 13.25 -18.01
N TRP A 380 8.64 12.29 -18.25
CA TRP A 380 9.00 10.87 -18.24
C TRP A 380 10.07 10.53 -19.27
N LYS A 381 9.91 11.00 -20.51
CA LYS A 381 10.87 10.76 -21.59
C LYS A 381 12.23 11.42 -21.30
N LEU A 382 12.23 12.66 -20.81
CA LEU A 382 13.44 13.41 -20.49
C LEU A 382 14.20 12.75 -19.33
N GLU A 383 13.52 12.45 -18.21
CA GLU A 383 14.17 11.81 -17.06
C GLU A 383 14.64 10.37 -17.39
N ALA A 384 13.93 9.63 -18.25
CA ALA A 384 14.37 8.31 -18.72
C ALA A 384 15.60 8.40 -19.64
N MET A 385 15.63 9.37 -20.56
CA MET A 385 16.79 9.65 -21.42
C MET A 385 18.01 10.05 -20.59
N ASP A 386 17.86 10.96 -19.63
CA ASP A 386 18.91 11.37 -18.71
C ASP A 386 19.42 10.20 -17.85
N ALA A 387 18.54 9.24 -17.57
CA ALA A 387 18.88 8.00 -16.88
C ALA A 387 19.53 6.94 -17.76
N GLY A 388 19.53 7.10 -19.09
CA GLY A 388 20.03 6.10 -20.03
C GLY A 388 19.21 4.82 -20.03
N VAL A 389 17.89 4.91 -19.78
CA VAL A 389 16.98 3.76 -19.69
C VAL A 389 15.84 3.87 -20.68
N GLU A 390 15.38 2.73 -21.20
CA GLU A 390 14.22 2.67 -22.08
C GLU A 390 12.94 2.38 -21.29
N ILE A 391 11.94 3.25 -21.42
CA ILE A 391 10.62 3.10 -20.82
C ILE A 391 9.58 3.33 -21.90
N ASP A 392 8.66 2.37 -22.08
CA ASP A 392 7.55 2.47 -23.03
C ASP A 392 6.40 3.27 -22.40
N VAL A 393 6.36 4.58 -22.65
CA VAL A 393 5.35 5.50 -22.10
C VAL A 393 4.25 5.75 -23.14
N LYS A 394 3.01 5.40 -22.81
CA LYS A 394 1.84 5.59 -23.68
C LYS A 394 0.70 6.33 -22.98
N PRO A 395 -0.10 7.10 -23.74
CA PRO A 395 -1.37 7.60 -23.24
C PRO A 395 -2.34 6.45 -22.90
N MET A 396 -3.29 6.72 -22.03
CA MET A 396 -4.26 5.76 -21.54
C MET A 396 -5.62 6.44 -21.36
N ASP A 397 -6.68 5.80 -21.84
CA ASP A 397 -8.04 6.32 -21.71
C ASP A 397 -8.56 6.25 -20.26
N ASP A 398 -9.74 6.81 -20.04
CA ASP A 398 -10.46 6.78 -18.76
C ASP A 398 -10.74 5.34 -18.24
N TRP A 399 -10.71 4.35 -19.12
CA TRP A 399 -10.96 2.92 -18.86
C TRP A 399 -9.69 2.08 -18.71
N GLY A 400 -8.51 2.71 -18.72
CA GLY A 400 -7.23 2.06 -18.53
C GLY A 400 -6.65 1.36 -19.75
N ARG A 401 -7.22 1.60 -20.94
CA ARG A 401 -6.71 1.08 -22.21
C ARG A 401 -5.64 2.01 -22.75
N LYS A 402 -4.51 1.43 -23.15
CA LYS A 402 -3.40 2.16 -23.76
C LYS A 402 -3.80 2.62 -25.15
N LEU A 403 -3.52 3.88 -25.44
CA LEU A 403 -3.76 4.53 -26.71
C LEU A 403 -2.45 4.54 -27.52
N ASP A 404 -2.58 4.55 -28.84
CA ASP A 404 -1.49 4.81 -29.76
C ASP A 404 -1.22 6.32 -29.89
N ASP A 405 -0.23 6.68 -30.72
CA ASP A 405 0.12 8.09 -30.96
C ASP A 405 -1.01 8.88 -31.67
N THR A 406 -2.01 8.19 -32.21
CA THR A 406 -3.19 8.79 -32.85
C THR A 406 -4.39 8.92 -31.90
N GLY A 407 -4.26 8.45 -30.66
CA GLY A 407 -5.35 8.42 -29.68
C GLY A 407 -6.31 7.25 -29.86
N LEU A 408 -5.99 6.26 -30.70
CA LEU A 408 -6.79 5.05 -30.88
C LEU A 408 -6.35 3.95 -29.92
N VAL A 409 -7.29 3.13 -29.47
CA VAL A 409 -7.02 2.01 -28.56
C VAL A 409 -6.14 0.97 -29.26
N LEU A 410 -5.02 0.58 -28.64
CA LEU A 410 -4.17 -0.49 -29.19
C LEU A 410 -4.92 -1.83 -29.23
N PRO A 411 -4.72 -2.65 -30.28
CA PRO A 411 -5.43 -3.92 -30.46
C PRO A 411 -5.13 -4.92 -29.33
N GLY A 412 -6.08 -5.80 -29.03
CA GLY A 412 -5.94 -6.84 -28.00
C GLY A 412 -6.32 -6.40 -26.58
N GLN A 413 -6.83 -5.18 -26.39
CA GLN A 413 -7.28 -4.63 -25.10
C GLN A 413 -8.81 -4.73 -24.90
N GLU A 414 -9.41 -5.79 -25.43
CA GLU A 414 -10.84 -6.04 -25.29
C GLU A 414 -11.17 -6.56 -23.88
N PHE A 415 -12.36 -6.22 -23.38
CA PHE A 415 -12.83 -6.78 -22.12
C PHE A 415 -13.16 -8.26 -22.30
N VAL A 416 -12.23 -9.13 -21.90
CA VAL A 416 -12.42 -10.58 -21.95
C VAL A 416 -13.37 -11.00 -20.82
N GLY A 417 -14.67 -10.92 -21.09
CA GLY A 417 -15.74 -11.42 -20.22
C GLY A 417 -15.86 -10.75 -18.84
N ASP A 418 -16.96 -11.04 -18.15
CA ASP A 418 -17.11 -10.73 -16.73
C ASP A 418 -16.35 -11.81 -15.93
N VAL A 419 -15.02 -11.71 -15.89
CA VAL A 419 -14.22 -12.58 -15.00
C VAL A 419 -14.55 -12.16 -13.57
N GLU A 420 -15.17 -13.07 -12.81
CA GLU A 420 -15.30 -12.92 -11.37
C GLU A 420 -13.89 -12.91 -10.77
N LEU A 421 -13.36 -11.70 -10.57
CA LEU A 421 -12.13 -11.51 -9.84
C LEU A 421 -12.43 -11.79 -8.37
N SER A 422 -11.89 -12.89 -7.85
CA SER A 422 -11.83 -13.10 -6.41
C SER A 422 -11.01 -11.96 -5.79
N GLU A 423 -11.38 -11.51 -4.60
CA GLU A 423 -10.64 -10.48 -3.87
C GLU A 423 -9.16 -10.89 -3.64
N GLU A 424 -8.87 -12.20 -3.70
CA GLU A 424 -7.51 -12.79 -3.68
C GLU A 424 -6.62 -12.36 -4.87
N ALA A 425 -7.21 -11.93 -5.99
CA ALA A 425 -6.45 -11.45 -7.15
C ALA A 425 -5.80 -10.08 -6.88
N THR A 426 -6.32 -9.32 -5.91
CA THR A 426 -5.69 -8.10 -5.38
C THR A 426 -4.86 -8.44 -4.16
N PHE A 427 -3.55 -8.29 -4.29
CA PHE A 427 -2.63 -8.52 -3.18
C PHE A 427 -2.60 -7.28 -2.28
N ASP A 428 -3.43 -7.25 -1.24
CA ASP A 428 -3.39 -6.19 -0.24
C ASP A 428 -2.16 -6.38 0.66
N SER A 429 -1.07 -5.70 0.31
CA SER A 429 0.20 -5.76 1.06
C SER A 429 0.13 -5.14 2.47
N GLU A 430 -1.03 -4.65 2.91
CA GLU A 430 -1.17 -3.90 4.18
C GLU A 430 -1.18 -4.80 5.42
N GLY A 431 -1.49 -6.09 5.28
CA GLY A 431 -1.63 -7.01 6.41
C GLY A 431 -0.37 -7.74 6.85
N GLU A 432 0.67 -7.83 6.02
CA GLU A 432 1.77 -8.80 6.25
C GLU A 432 3.04 -8.25 6.92
N ASP A 433 3.25 -6.94 6.96
CA ASP A 433 4.53 -6.36 7.41
C ASP A 433 4.58 -6.07 8.93
N VAL A 434 3.62 -6.57 9.73
CA VAL A 434 3.82 -6.68 11.19
C VAL A 434 4.88 -7.74 11.41
N LEU A 435 6.13 -7.29 11.52
CA LEU A 435 7.28 -8.08 11.97
C LEU A 435 6.96 -8.64 13.36
N GLU A 436 6.31 -9.79 13.42
CA GLU A 436 6.52 -10.71 14.51
C GLU A 436 7.98 -11.17 14.36
N ASP A 437 8.88 -10.47 15.06
CA ASP A 437 10.22 -10.96 15.27
C ASP A 437 10.11 -12.43 15.70
N GLU A 438 10.72 -13.33 14.91
CA GLU A 438 10.85 -14.76 15.22
C GLU A 438 11.74 -14.98 16.48
N THR A 439 11.50 -14.26 17.57
CA THR A 439 11.99 -14.59 18.90
C THR A 439 11.09 -15.67 19.50
N GLY A 440 11.36 -16.93 19.12
CA GLY A 440 10.98 -18.13 19.87
C GLY A 440 9.48 -18.41 19.94
N GLY A 441 9.03 -19.42 19.18
CA GLY A 441 7.66 -19.88 19.14
C GLY A 441 6.99 -19.98 20.52
N GLN A 442 5.94 -19.19 20.70
CA GLN A 442 4.88 -19.45 21.67
C GLN A 442 3.70 -20.05 20.92
N GLU A 443 3.42 -21.31 21.21
CA GLU A 443 2.21 -22.00 20.79
C GLU A 443 1.00 -21.33 21.47
N THR A 444 0.12 -20.72 20.68
CA THR A 444 -1.22 -20.34 21.14
C THR A 444 -2.10 -21.59 21.09
N GLU A 445 -2.23 -22.29 22.22
CA GLU A 445 -3.26 -23.33 22.37
C GLU A 445 -4.64 -22.71 22.55
N VAL A 446 -5.57 -23.22 21.74
CA VAL A 446 -7.00 -22.94 21.74
C VAL A 446 -7.61 -23.44 23.06
N HIS A 447 -8.15 -22.53 23.86
CA HIS A 447 -8.92 -22.89 25.06
C HIS A 447 -10.26 -23.51 24.65
N MET A 448 -10.36 -24.84 24.70
CA MET A 448 -11.66 -25.52 24.78
C MET A 448 -12.25 -25.30 26.18
N GLY A 449 -13.20 -24.37 26.27
CA GLY A 449 -13.99 -24.14 27.47
C GLY A 449 -14.98 -25.29 27.68
N ALA A 450 -14.82 -26.00 28.80
CA ALA A 450 -15.79 -26.98 29.29
C ALA A 450 -17.07 -26.26 29.73
N GLU A 451 -18.16 -26.49 29.01
CA GLU A 451 -19.48 -25.95 29.34
C GLU A 451 -20.16 -26.83 30.42
N LYS A 452 -20.38 -26.23 31.59
CA LYS A 452 -21.10 -26.84 32.71
C LYS A 452 -22.59 -26.86 32.39
N VAL A 453 -23.12 -28.07 32.25
CA VAL A 453 -24.55 -28.38 32.22
C VAL A 453 -25.21 -27.91 33.53
N LYS A 454 -26.09 -26.91 33.44
CA LYS A 454 -27.10 -26.60 34.46
C LYS A 454 -28.47 -27.02 33.95
N LYS A 455 -29.08 -27.97 34.66
CA LYS A 455 -30.47 -28.38 34.53
C LYS A 455 -31.41 -27.23 34.94
N SER A 456 -32.43 -26.95 34.14
CA SER A 456 -33.70 -26.41 34.61
C SER A 456 -34.84 -26.95 33.76
N ASN A 457 -35.88 -27.38 34.47
CA ASN A 457 -37.04 -28.13 34.01
C ASN A 457 -38.08 -27.28 33.26
N ALA A 458 -38.95 -28.02 32.55
CA ALA A 458 -40.40 -27.83 32.39
C ALA A 458 -40.90 -27.24 31.05
N PRO A 459 -42.18 -27.48 30.65
CA PRO A 459 -42.49 -28.50 29.63
C PRO A 459 -43.48 -28.02 28.56
N VAL A 460 -43.41 -28.51 27.32
CA VAL A 460 -44.56 -28.40 26.39
C VAL A 460 -44.63 -29.61 25.45
N GLY A 461 -45.67 -30.41 25.68
CA GLY A 461 -46.65 -30.84 24.67
C GLY A 461 -46.18 -31.63 23.45
N ASP A 462 -46.39 -32.94 23.51
CA ASP A 462 -46.65 -33.80 22.36
C ASP A 462 -47.80 -33.26 21.48
N VAL A 463 -47.75 -33.54 20.18
CA VAL A 463 -48.78 -34.32 19.45
C VAL A 463 -48.43 -34.39 17.95
N VAL A 464 -48.03 -35.61 17.55
CA VAL A 464 -48.50 -36.40 16.40
C VAL A 464 -48.29 -35.88 14.95
N ALA A 465 -47.61 -36.75 14.19
CA ALA A 465 -47.34 -36.82 12.75
C ALA A 465 -48.63 -37.09 11.90
N PRO A 466 -48.63 -37.58 10.63
CA PRO A 466 -47.53 -37.91 9.71
C PRO A 466 -47.78 -37.67 8.18
N LEU A 467 -46.73 -37.96 7.38
CA LEU A 467 -46.71 -38.65 6.07
C LEU A 467 -47.44 -38.07 4.83
N THR A 468 -46.68 -37.87 3.73
CA THR A 468 -46.74 -38.57 2.41
C THR A 468 -45.87 -37.81 1.37
N LYS A 469 -44.77 -38.36 0.83
CA LYS A 469 -44.56 -39.29 -0.32
C LYS A 469 -44.85 -38.74 -1.74
N LYS A 470 -43.77 -38.57 -2.54
CA LYS A 470 -43.47 -39.05 -3.94
C LYS A 470 -42.63 -38.00 -4.72
N ALA A 471 -41.38 -38.29 -5.10
CA ALA A 471 -40.88 -39.03 -6.30
C ALA A 471 -41.12 -38.24 -7.62
N ALA A 472 -40.13 -37.69 -8.35
CA ALA A 472 -38.94 -38.23 -9.06
C ALA A 472 -39.21 -38.65 -10.53
N SER A 473 -38.14 -38.52 -11.36
CA SER A 473 -37.94 -38.80 -12.81
C SER A 473 -38.27 -37.63 -13.76
N ALA A 474 -37.39 -37.08 -14.61
CA ALA A 474 -36.26 -37.54 -15.46
C ALA A 474 -36.71 -37.99 -16.87
N GLY A 475 -35.91 -37.57 -17.87
CA GLY A 475 -36.27 -37.45 -19.28
C GLY A 475 -36.41 -38.75 -20.08
N VAL A 476 -36.98 -38.59 -21.28
CA VAL A 476 -36.33 -38.77 -22.60
C VAL A 476 -36.81 -37.62 -23.50
#